data_AF-A0A7S2NGK4-F1
#
_entry.id   AF-A0A7S2NGK4-F1
#
_cell.length_a   1.000
_cell.length_b   1.000
_cell.length_c   1.000
_cell.angle_alpha   90.00
_cell.angle_beta   90.00
_cell.angle_gamma   90.00
#
_symmetry.space_group_name_H-M   'P 1'
#
loop_
_entity.id
_entity.type
_entity.pdbx_description
1 polymer ?
#
loop_
_entity_poly.entity_id
_entity_poly.type
_entity_poly.pdbx_seq_one_letter_code
_entity_poly.pdbx_strand_id
1 'polypeptide(L)'
;CPDGMVCPKGSNEANRAYLSLPHKAEEQEFLKLQAGFWSSESRPLHVFACRSAERCPGNRYPGDACAANLVERACDHCDVGFQWAGTRCKECSHIETTYLLFPLIPSILVPCGVYLMYLFFGDHFQK
;
A
#
# COMPACT_ATOMS: atom_id res chain seq x y z
N CYS A 1 -3.37 12.56 26.32
CA CYS A 1 -2.62 12.29 25.09
C CYS A 1 -3.58 12.19 23.93
N PRO A 2 -3.13 12.47 22.69
CA PRO A 2 -4.00 12.38 21.52
C PRO A 2 -4.49 10.96 21.30
N ASP A 3 -5.65 10.81 20.67
CA ASP A 3 -6.20 9.52 20.29
C ASP A 3 -5.28 8.81 19.29
N GLY A 4 -5.14 7.50 19.42
CA GLY A 4 -4.21 6.70 18.60
C GLY A 4 -2.75 6.74 19.05
N MET A 5 -2.47 7.30 20.24
CA MET A 5 -1.15 7.27 20.87
C MET A 5 -1.14 6.60 22.24
N VAL A 6 0.00 6.04 22.61
CA VAL A 6 0.32 5.58 23.97
C VAL A 6 1.40 6.49 24.53
N CYS A 7 1.08 7.16 25.63
CA CYS A 7 1.98 8.07 26.31
C CYS A 7 2.35 7.53 27.69
N PRO A 8 3.59 7.08 27.88
CA PRO A 8 4.14 6.85 29.22
C PRO A 8 4.06 8.15 30.05
N LYS A 9 3.99 8.02 31.38
CA LYS A 9 4.16 9.19 32.26
C LYS A 9 5.48 9.89 31.91
N GLY A 10 5.51 11.22 31.95
CA GLY A 10 6.71 11.99 31.60
C GLY A 10 6.98 12.16 30.10
N SER A 11 6.21 11.52 29.21
CA SER A 11 6.42 11.67 27.77
C SER A 11 5.98 13.04 27.24
N ASN A 12 6.89 13.74 26.58
CA ASN A 12 6.63 15.00 25.87
C ASN A 12 7.30 14.97 24.49
N GLU A 13 6.96 15.91 23.60
CA GLU A 13 7.61 16.03 22.28
C GLU A 13 9.10 16.36 22.39
N ALA A 14 9.51 17.13 23.41
CA ALA A 14 10.90 17.53 23.62
C ALA A 14 11.82 16.33 23.89
N ASN A 15 11.28 15.25 24.46
CA ASN A 15 11.99 14.03 24.75
C ASN A 15 12.40 13.32 23.44
N ARG A 16 11.77 13.62 22.30
CA ARG A 16 12.16 13.05 20.99
C ARG A 16 13.65 13.19 20.67
N ALA A 17 14.30 14.27 21.13
CA ALA A 17 15.73 14.50 20.93
C ALA A 17 16.62 13.39 21.54
N TYR A 18 16.11 12.62 22.50
CA TYR A 18 16.85 11.51 23.12
C TYR A 18 16.77 10.21 22.31
N LEU A 19 15.94 10.12 21.27
CA LEU A 19 15.85 8.94 20.36
C LEU A 19 17.09 8.75 19.49
N SER A 20 17.84 9.82 19.25
CA SER A 20 19.10 9.77 18.50
C SER A 20 20.25 9.21 19.33
N LEU A 21 20.05 8.94 20.63
CA LEU A 21 21.07 8.38 21.51
C LEU A 21 21.02 6.84 21.49
N PRO A 22 22.13 6.16 21.15
CA PRO A 22 22.19 4.72 20.91
C PRO A 22 22.00 3.84 22.16
N HIS A 23 21.76 4.42 23.35
CA HIS A 23 21.77 3.69 24.62
C HIS A 23 20.51 3.85 25.48
N LYS A 24 19.47 4.54 25.01
CA LYS A 24 18.26 4.75 25.84
C LYS A 24 16.92 4.50 25.13
N ALA A 25 16.95 4.07 23.87
CA ALA A 25 15.76 3.80 23.07
C ALA A 25 14.84 2.70 23.65
N GLU A 26 15.38 1.76 24.44
CA GLU A 26 14.61 0.59 24.89
C GLU A 26 13.67 0.85 26.08
N GLU A 27 13.94 1.84 26.93
CA GLU A 27 13.23 2.01 28.21
C GLU A 27 12.73 3.44 28.47
N GLN A 28 12.80 4.32 27.47
CA GLN A 28 12.44 5.73 27.67
C GLN A 28 10.96 6.05 27.41
N GLU A 29 10.48 6.98 28.24
CA GLU A 29 9.14 7.58 28.27
C GLU A 29 8.90 8.49 27.05
N PHE A 30 8.81 7.89 25.86
CA PHE A 30 8.42 8.61 24.63
C PHE A 30 7.01 8.25 24.21
N LEU A 31 6.40 9.15 23.43
CA LEU A 31 5.12 8.88 22.79
C LEU A 31 5.30 7.72 21.81
N LYS A 32 4.38 6.76 21.87
CA LYS A 32 4.30 5.60 20.97
C LYS A 32 3.03 5.70 20.14
N LEU A 33 3.09 5.28 18.88
CA LEU A 33 1.94 5.28 18.00
C LEU A 33 1.24 3.93 18.06
N GLN A 34 -0.09 3.92 18.21
CA GLN A 34 -0.86 2.69 18.20
C GLN A 34 -0.98 2.12 16.79
N ALA A 35 -1.15 0.81 16.69
CA ALA A 35 -1.48 0.17 15.42
C ALA A 35 -2.80 0.72 14.86
N GLY A 36 -2.89 0.86 13.54
CA GLY A 36 -4.00 1.50 12.85
C GLY A 36 -3.91 3.03 12.77
N PHE A 37 -2.83 3.63 13.29
CA PHE A 37 -2.61 5.07 13.24
C PHE A 37 -1.27 5.42 12.62
N TRP A 38 -1.21 6.61 12.03
CA TRP A 38 -0.03 7.17 11.38
C TRP A 38 0.16 8.62 11.84
N SER A 39 1.41 9.07 11.94
CA SER A 39 1.77 10.47 12.22
C SER A 39 3.02 10.85 11.46
N SER A 40 3.13 12.09 10.98
CA SER A 40 4.34 12.53 10.29
C SER A 40 5.47 12.83 11.26
N GLU A 41 6.71 12.63 10.82
CA GLU A 41 7.89 12.95 11.62
C GLU A 41 7.96 14.46 11.97
N SER A 42 7.56 15.35 11.07
CA SER A 42 7.55 16.79 11.32
C SER A 42 6.47 17.26 12.31
N ARG A 43 5.41 16.46 12.50
CA ARG A 43 4.26 16.79 13.34
C ARG A 43 3.79 15.51 14.04
N PRO A 44 4.56 15.03 15.04
CA PRO A 44 4.30 13.74 15.66
C PRO A 44 2.91 13.70 16.32
N LEU A 45 2.43 14.79 16.92
CA LEU A 45 1.10 14.85 17.54
C LEU A 45 -0.08 14.87 16.55
N HIS A 46 0.16 15.03 15.25
CA HIS A 46 -0.88 14.95 14.23
C HIS A 46 -1.11 13.49 13.85
N VAL A 47 -2.11 12.88 14.48
CA VAL A 47 -2.48 11.48 14.25
C VAL A 47 -3.56 11.37 13.19
N PHE A 48 -3.38 10.43 12.27
CA PHE A 48 -4.35 10.05 11.24
C PHE A 48 -4.68 8.57 11.38
N ALA A 49 -5.96 8.24 11.26
CA ALA A 49 -6.40 6.84 11.22
C ALA A 49 -6.06 6.24 9.85
N CYS A 50 -5.49 5.04 9.87
CA CYS A 50 -5.25 4.26 8.67
C CYS A 50 -6.43 3.36 8.37
N ARG A 51 -6.58 2.96 7.10
CA ARG A 51 -7.67 2.07 6.68
C ARG A 51 -7.61 0.69 7.36
N SER A 52 -6.42 0.22 7.72
CA SER A 52 -6.23 -1.02 8.49
C SER A 52 -4.95 -0.95 9.33
N ALA A 53 -4.91 -1.76 10.40
CA ALA A 53 -3.70 -1.95 11.21
C ALA A 53 -2.56 -2.64 10.43
N GLU A 54 -2.87 -3.34 9.34
CA GLU A 54 -1.86 -3.95 8.47
C GLU A 54 -1.07 -2.89 7.67
N ARG A 55 -1.72 -1.78 7.32
CA ARG A 55 -1.07 -0.65 6.64
C ARG A 55 -0.20 0.16 7.60
N CYS A 56 -0.69 0.32 8.82
CA CYS A 56 -0.03 1.04 9.88
C CYS A 56 0.12 0.10 11.08
N PRO A 57 1.21 -0.70 11.12
CA PRO A 57 1.44 -1.65 12.22
C PRO A 57 1.66 -0.96 13.57
N GLY A 58 1.73 0.38 13.59
CA GLY A 58 2.17 1.15 14.73
C GLY A 58 3.68 1.11 14.86
N ASN A 59 4.22 1.97 15.73
CA ASN A 59 5.66 2.04 15.94
C ASN A 59 5.98 2.43 17.39
N ARG A 60 7.22 2.17 17.79
CA ARG A 60 7.73 2.68 19.07
C ARG A 60 7.87 4.21 19.08
N TYR A 61 7.91 4.87 17.92
CA TYR A 61 8.20 6.31 17.82
C TYR A 61 7.43 6.98 16.69
N PRO A 62 6.66 8.05 16.94
CA PRO A 62 5.91 8.76 15.89
C PRO A 62 6.85 9.26 14.78
N GLY A 63 6.44 9.01 13.54
CA GLY A 63 7.21 9.12 12.31
C GLY A 63 6.57 8.22 11.26
N ASP A 64 6.94 8.36 9.98
CA ASP A 64 6.33 7.70 8.81
C ASP A 64 6.41 6.15 8.88
N ALA A 65 5.71 5.53 9.82
CA ALA A 65 5.64 4.09 9.99
C ALA A 65 4.50 3.53 9.16
N CYS A 66 4.81 3.37 7.90
CA CYS A 66 4.04 2.55 7.01
C CYS A 66 4.59 1.14 6.98
N ALA A 67 3.72 0.15 6.72
CA ALA A 67 4.17 -1.16 6.34
C ALA A 67 4.97 -1.10 5.02
N ALA A 68 5.74 -2.14 4.72
CA ALA A 68 6.66 -2.14 3.59
C ALA A 68 6.00 -1.75 2.25
N ASN A 69 6.65 -0.85 1.52
CA ASN A 69 6.23 -0.30 0.23
C ASN A 69 4.89 0.43 0.25
N LEU A 70 4.45 0.92 1.42
CA LEU A 70 3.38 1.91 1.54
C LEU A 70 3.98 3.30 1.76
N VAL A 71 3.35 4.30 1.17
CA VAL A 71 3.80 5.68 1.17
C VAL A 71 2.63 6.63 1.44
N GLU A 72 2.98 7.90 1.61
CA GLU A 72 2.09 9.02 1.88
C GLU A 72 1.38 8.97 3.25
N ARG A 73 0.53 9.98 3.48
CA ARG A 73 -0.25 10.15 4.70
C ARG A 73 -1.14 8.93 4.92
N ALA A 74 -1.08 8.38 6.13
CA ALA A 74 -1.87 7.22 6.54
C ALA A 74 -1.62 5.95 5.70
N CYS A 75 -0.49 5.89 4.99
CA CYS A 75 -0.05 4.71 4.25
C CYS A 75 -1.14 4.24 3.26
N ASP A 76 -1.74 5.20 2.56
CA ASP A 76 -2.90 4.93 1.71
C ASP A 76 -2.48 4.39 0.33
N HIS A 77 -1.27 4.71 -0.11
CA HIS A 77 -0.74 4.34 -1.41
C HIS A 77 0.39 3.32 -1.31
N CYS A 78 0.46 2.42 -2.28
CA CYS A 78 1.66 1.63 -2.52
C CYS A 78 2.68 2.48 -3.28
N ASP A 79 3.96 2.23 -3.02
CA ASP A 79 5.06 2.87 -3.73
C ASP A 79 5.05 2.51 -5.23
N VAL A 80 5.78 3.28 -6.03
CA VAL A 80 5.84 3.13 -7.49
C VAL A 80 6.28 1.71 -7.85
N GLY A 81 5.50 1.04 -8.72
CA GLY A 81 5.76 -0.33 -9.13
C GLY A 81 5.13 -1.39 -8.21
N PHE A 82 4.39 -0.99 -7.18
CA PHE A 82 3.65 -1.90 -6.30
C PHE A 82 2.15 -1.65 -6.35
N GLN A 83 1.37 -2.72 -6.14
CA GLN A 83 -0.09 -2.69 -6.04
C GLN A 83 -0.58 -3.38 -4.76
N TRP A 84 -1.71 -2.89 -4.23
CA TRP A 84 -2.28 -3.43 -3.00
C TRP A 84 -2.92 -4.81 -3.24
N ALA A 85 -2.32 -5.86 -2.68
CA ALA A 85 -2.81 -7.24 -2.82
C ALA A 85 -3.69 -7.70 -1.64
N GLY A 86 -4.36 -6.78 -0.96
CA GLY A 86 -5.24 -7.06 0.17
C GLY A 86 -4.58 -6.88 1.54
N THR A 87 -3.38 -7.44 1.72
CA THR A 87 -2.64 -7.38 3.01
C THR A 87 -1.30 -6.65 2.92
N ARG A 88 -0.68 -6.64 1.74
CA ARG A 88 0.61 -5.99 1.48
C ARG A 88 0.67 -5.46 0.06
N CYS A 89 1.53 -4.47 -0.15
CA CYS A 89 1.93 -4.03 -1.47
C CYS A 89 2.80 -5.12 -2.12
N LYS A 90 2.37 -5.63 -3.28
CA LYS A 90 3.12 -6.57 -4.11
C LYS A 90 3.60 -5.87 -5.35
N GLU A 91 4.79 -6.23 -5.82
CA GLU A 91 5.35 -5.72 -7.06
C GLU A 91 4.42 -6.07 -8.24
N CYS A 92 4.20 -5.10 -9.12
CA CYS A 92 3.41 -5.28 -10.33
C CYS A 92 4.13 -6.27 -11.26
N SER A 93 3.51 -7.41 -11.55
CA SER A 93 4.11 -8.38 -12.48
C SER A 93 4.01 -7.85 -13.93
N HIS A 94 5.09 -8.01 -14.71
CA HIS A 94 5.13 -7.58 -16.12
C HIS A 94 4.05 -8.23 -17.01
N ILE A 95 3.45 -9.34 -16.55
CA ILE A 95 2.43 -10.07 -17.31
C ILE A 95 1.11 -9.29 -17.36
N GLU A 96 0.75 -8.57 -16.29
CA GLU A 96 -0.46 -7.74 -16.25
C GLU A 96 -0.31 -6.45 -17.07
N THR A 97 0.92 -6.04 -17.41
CA THR A 97 1.22 -4.86 -18.24
C THR A 97 1.57 -5.22 -19.69
N THR A 98 1.47 -6.49 -20.08
CA THR A 98 1.84 -6.89 -21.43
C THR A 98 0.73 -6.54 -22.42
N TYR A 99 0.98 -5.53 -23.28
CA TYR A 99 0.17 -5.16 -24.46
C TYR A 99 -0.25 -6.34 -25.37
N LEU A 100 0.38 -7.51 -25.22
CA LEU A 100 0.05 -8.74 -25.94
C LEU A 100 -1.26 -9.37 -25.47
N LEU A 101 -1.51 -9.46 -24.16
CA LEU A 101 -2.73 -10.08 -23.62
C LEU A 101 -3.97 -9.21 -23.85
N PHE A 102 -3.79 -7.89 -23.80
CA PHE A 102 -4.76 -6.86 -24.13
C PHE A 102 -4.00 -5.67 -24.73
N PRO A 103 -4.23 -5.22 -25.98
CA PRO A 103 -5.36 -5.51 -26.88
C PRO A 103 -5.13 -6.57 -27.98
N LEU A 104 -3.92 -7.14 -28.13
CA LEU A 104 -3.56 -7.89 -29.34
C LEU A 104 -4.33 -9.21 -29.53
N ILE A 105 -4.48 -10.02 -28.47
CA ILE A 105 -5.17 -11.31 -28.55
C ILE A 105 -6.65 -11.13 -28.96
N PRO A 106 -7.47 -10.27 -28.32
CA PRO A 106 -8.83 -10.02 -28.77
C PRO A 106 -8.91 -9.55 -30.24
N SER A 107 -8.00 -8.67 -30.66
CA SER A 107 -7.99 -8.14 -32.03
C SER A 107 -7.72 -9.19 -33.12
N ILE A 108 -7.01 -10.27 -32.81
CA ILE A 108 -6.72 -11.35 -33.77
C ILE A 108 -7.72 -12.50 -33.60
N LEU A 109 -8.00 -12.89 -32.36
CA LEU A 109 -8.80 -14.07 -32.04
C LEU A 109 -10.27 -13.90 -32.45
N VAL A 110 -10.82 -12.68 -32.33
CA VAL A 110 -12.19 -12.38 -32.76
C VAL A 110 -12.38 -12.51 -34.27
N PRO A 111 -11.61 -11.83 -35.16
CA PRO A 111 -11.77 -12.00 -36.60
C PRO A 111 -11.40 -13.41 -37.08
N CYS A 112 -10.39 -14.05 -36.49
CA CYS A 112 -10.10 -15.46 -36.78
C CYS A 112 -11.27 -16.38 -36.39
N GLY A 113 -11.88 -16.16 -35.23
CA GLY A 113 -13.05 -16.92 -34.78
C GLY A 113 -14.26 -16.73 -35.71
N VAL A 114 -14.54 -15.49 -36.12
CA VAL A 114 -15.62 -15.20 -37.08
C VAL A 114 -15.34 -15.84 -38.44
N TYR A 115 -14.10 -15.79 -38.93
CA TYR A 115 -13.71 -16.43 -40.18
C TYR A 115 -13.87 -17.96 -40.12
N LEU A 116 -13.41 -18.58 -39.04
CA LEU A 116 -13.59 -20.02 -38.81
C LEU A 116 -15.07 -20.40 -38.71
N MET A 117 -15.89 -19.58 -38.02
CA MET A 117 -17.33 -19.80 -37.94
C MET A 117 -17.97 -19.75 -39.33
N TYR A 118 -17.56 -18.80 -40.19
CA TYR A 118 -18.00 -18.74 -41.58
C TYR A 118 -17.56 -19.95 -42.41
N LEU A 119 -16.39 -20.52 -42.14
CA LEU A 119 -15.95 -21.73 -42.84
C LEU A 119 -16.71 -22.99 -42.41
N PHE A 120 -17.07 -23.11 -41.13
CA PHE A 120 -17.73 -24.31 -40.60
C PHE A 120 -19.26 -24.26 -40.69
N PHE A 121 -19.85 -23.08 -40.48
CA PHE A 121 -21.31 -22.88 -40.41
C PHE A 121 -21.83 -21.93 -41.47
N GLY A 122 -20.97 -21.39 -42.34
CA GLY A 122 -21.40 -20.57 -43.45
C GLY A 122 -22.26 -21.41 -44.38
N ASP A 123 -23.57 -21.20 -44.28
CA ASP A 123 -24.58 -21.76 -45.18
C ASP A 123 -24.07 -21.68 -46.61
N HIS A 124 -24.08 -22.81 -47.31
CA HIS A 124 -23.97 -22.84 -48.75
C HIS A 124 -25.04 -21.92 -49.31
N PHE A 125 -24.65 -20.72 -49.74
CA PHE A 125 -25.51 -19.83 -50.52
C PHE A 125 -25.98 -20.61 -51.76
N GLN A 126 -27.17 -21.20 -51.69
CA GLN A 126 -27.87 -21.68 -52.88
C GLN A 126 -28.29 -20.44 -53.66
N LYS A 127 -27.63 -20.23 -54.80
CA LYS A 127 -27.99 -19.24 -55.81
C LYS A 127 -29.33 -19.60 -56.47
#